data_AF-A0A2V9MB13-F1
#
_entry.id   AF-A0A2V9MB13-F1
#
_cell.length_a   1.000
_cell.length_b   1.000
_cell.length_c   1.000
_cell.angle_alpha   90.00
_cell.angle_beta   90.00
_cell.angle_gamma   90.00
#
_symmetry.space_group_name_H-M   'P 1'
#
loop_
_entity.id
_entity.type
_entity.pdbx_description
1 polymer ?
#
loop_
_entity_poly.entity_id
_entity_poly.type
_entity_poly.pdbx_seq_one_letter_code
_entity_poly.pdbx_strand_id
1 'polypeptide(L)'
;MNRAARSVGREENGKPKGELRLPEGISIEDVQAELDRILASATFARTERLSRLLRFVVTRTIDGQGEQLKEYLLGVEVFDRKQSYDPRIDPIVRVDAARLRSKLREYYEKEGRDDAILIDFNKGSYIPAFQKAGPRVSESAPIRLASRPFPDWKSRVLLLLVVVLGGFICWTVALYRRNSSLERQLESSRPAARLQEFEPIWGHFLSTGAENFVVFGSPVFFSSQQHSLFLRFAGVNDPTNLLNDPKFRLLQERFGPLSEPHFDYAEMGDAIAVQRLTAFFGRAGITLTALPAHQASWEAIKDGNLIFLGAPRMNPLLQHLPIQQDFEWGPDHNIYNRHPQPGEQPVYATPSHRDAL
;
A
#
# COMPACT_ATOMS: atom_id res chain seq x y z
N MET A 1 34.89 -46.98 -52.04
CA MET A 1 34.90 -45.53 -52.37
C MET A 1 35.36 -44.78 -51.13
N ASN A 2 36.64 -44.36 -51.11
CA ASN A 2 37.12 -42.95 -51.19
C ASN A 2 36.59 -42.07 -50.03
N ARG A 3 37.38 -41.35 -49.20
CA ARG A 3 38.78 -40.85 -49.16
C ARG A 3 39.07 -40.54 -47.66
N ALA A 4 40.24 -40.90 -47.08
CA ALA A 4 41.44 -40.05 -46.89
C ALA A 4 41.14 -38.63 -46.30
N ALA A 5 41.77 -38.09 -45.25
CA ALA A 5 43.05 -38.36 -44.58
C ALA A 5 43.14 -37.57 -43.24
N ARG A 6 44.08 -37.98 -42.35
CA ARG A 6 45.04 -37.19 -41.52
C ARG A 6 44.52 -35.96 -40.75
N SER A 7 44.93 -35.61 -39.52
CA SER A 7 46.03 -35.99 -38.63
C SER A 7 46.02 -35.00 -37.45
N VAL A 8 46.85 -35.28 -36.44
CA VAL A 8 47.45 -34.35 -35.46
C VAL A 8 46.70 -34.21 -34.14
N GLY A 9 47.23 -34.93 -33.15
CA GLY A 9 47.07 -34.59 -31.75
C GLY A 9 47.64 -33.21 -31.47
N ARG A 10 46.90 -32.44 -30.68
CA ARG A 10 47.34 -31.13 -30.22
C ARG A 10 47.49 -31.22 -28.71
N GLU A 11 48.75 -31.24 -28.29
CA GLU A 11 49.21 -30.86 -26.97
C GLU A 11 48.52 -29.54 -26.58
N GLU A 12 47.61 -29.58 -25.60
CA GLU A 12 47.29 -28.39 -24.83
C GLU A 12 48.42 -28.19 -23.82
N ASN A 13 49.42 -27.50 -24.36
CA ASN A 13 50.53 -26.87 -23.70
C ASN A 13 50.02 -26.10 -22.47
N GLY A 14 50.31 -26.63 -21.27
CA GLY A 14 50.08 -25.94 -20.01
C GLY A 14 50.86 -24.62 -20.01
N LYS A 15 50.14 -23.50 -20.06
CA LYS A 15 50.74 -22.19 -19.81
C LYS A 15 51.23 -22.14 -18.36
N PRO A 16 52.47 -21.70 -18.12
CA PRO A 16 53.06 -21.70 -16.79
C PRO A 16 52.33 -20.73 -15.84
N LYS A 17 52.28 -21.12 -14.57
CA LYS A 17 51.78 -20.35 -13.42
C LYS A 17 52.44 -18.96 -13.36
N GLY A 18 51.64 -17.96 -13.00
CA GLY A 18 51.95 -16.54 -12.96
C GLY A 18 53.35 -16.17 -12.51
N GLU A 19 54.20 -15.84 -13.47
CA GLU A 19 55.39 -15.01 -13.25
C GLU A 19 54.98 -13.54 -13.28
N LEU A 20 55.36 -12.80 -12.25
CA LEU A 20 55.26 -11.35 -12.21
C LEU A 20 56.05 -10.77 -13.41
N ARG A 21 55.34 -10.23 -14.41
CA ARG A 21 55.98 -9.49 -15.51
C ARG A 21 55.91 -8.00 -15.25
N LEU A 22 56.90 -7.46 -14.52
CA LEU A 22 57.16 -6.03 -14.52
C LEU A 22 57.69 -5.60 -15.90
N PRO A 23 57.33 -4.42 -16.42
CA PRO A 23 57.90 -3.89 -17.65
C PRO A 23 59.43 -3.74 -17.56
N GLU A 24 60.12 -3.84 -18.70
CA GLU A 24 61.58 -3.74 -18.76
C GLU A 24 62.11 -2.46 -18.08
N GLY A 25 62.98 -2.66 -17.08
CA GLY A 25 63.65 -1.60 -16.34
C GLY A 25 62.85 -0.97 -15.20
N ILE A 26 61.74 -1.56 -14.75
CA ILE A 26 61.09 -1.23 -13.47
C ILE A 26 61.47 -2.32 -12.45
N SER A 27 62.14 -1.95 -11.36
CA SER A 27 62.45 -2.86 -10.26
C SER A 27 61.32 -2.94 -9.23
N ILE A 28 61.32 -3.96 -8.37
CA ILE A 28 60.34 -4.06 -7.28
C ILE A 28 60.55 -2.90 -6.30
N GLU A 29 61.80 -2.52 -6.08
CA GLU A 29 62.21 -1.40 -5.25
C GLU A 29 61.65 -0.07 -5.77
N ASP A 30 61.65 0.14 -7.10
CA ASP A 30 61.06 1.35 -7.70
C ASP A 30 59.54 1.45 -7.45
N VAL A 31 58.83 0.32 -7.53
CA VAL A 31 57.38 0.26 -7.27
C VAL A 31 57.08 0.48 -5.79
N GLN A 32 57.89 -0.08 -4.89
CA GLN A 32 57.74 0.13 -3.44
C GLN A 32 58.02 1.60 -3.07
N ALA A 33 59.07 2.20 -3.62
CA ALA A 33 59.38 3.61 -3.40
C ALA A 33 58.25 4.52 -3.89
N GLU A 34 57.66 4.21 -5.04
CA GLU A 34 56.51 4.93 -5.58
C GLU A 34 55.26 4.77 -4.70
N LEU A 35 54.99 3.55 -4.24
CA LEU A 35 53.91 3.30 -3.29
C LEU A 35 54.06 4.13 -2.01
N ASP A 36 55.25 4.16 -1.43
CA ASP A 36 55.50 4.92 -0.20
C ASP A 36 55.38 6.45 -0.43
N ARG A 37 55.81 6.96 -1.59
CA ARG A 37 55.55 8.36 -1.99
C ARG A 37 54.06 8.68 -2.06
N ILE A 38 53.29 7.85 -2.76
CA ILE A 38 51.83 8.04 -2.89
C ILE A 38 51.18 8.02 -1.51
N LEU A 39 51.52 7.06 -0.66
CA LEU A 39 50.90 6.90 0.66
C LEU A 39 51.27 8.03 1.64
N ALA A 40 52.42 8.67 1.46
CA ALA A 40 52.83 9.85 2.23
C ALA A 40 52.23 11.19 1.70
N SER A 41 51.64 11.19 0.50
CA SER A 41 51.09 12.38 -0.14
C SER A 41 49.90 12.99 0.62
N ALA A 42 49.68 14.30 0.49
CA ALA A 42 48.51 14.95 1.07
C ALA A 42 47.19 14.38 0.50
N THR A 43 47.22 13.92 -0.75
CA THR A 43 46.10 13.28 -1.45
C THR A 43 45.65 11.97 -0.78
N PHE A 44 46.58 11.18 -0.22
CA PHE A 44 46.30 9.87 0.40
C PHE A 44 46.40 9.83 1.92
N ALA A 45 47.19 10.72 2.56
CA ALA A 45 47.42 10.74 4.01
C ALA A 45 46.14 10.85 4.85
N ARG A 46 45.05 11.40 4.28
CA ARG A 46 43.75 11.55 4.96
C ARG A 46 42.74 10.43 4.65
N THR A 47 43.11 9.43 3.84
CA THR A 47 42.18 8.38 3.39
C THR A 47 42.71 6.99 3.70
N GLU A 48 42.80 6.67 5.00
CA GLU A 48 43.35 5.42 5.53
C GLU A 48 42.86 4.15 4.82
N ARG A 49 41.55 4.10 4.51
CA ARG A 49 40.95 2.94 3.84
C ARG A 49 41.46 2.73 2.41
N LEU A 50 41.65 3.81 1.63
CA LEU A 50 42.19 3.72 0.27
C LEU A 50 43.70 3.43 0.30
N SER A 51 44.40 3.98 1.30
CA SER A 51 45.82 3.70 1.56
C SER A 51 46.04 2.22 1.87
N ARG A 52 45.21 1.62 2.73
CA ARG A 52 45.24 0.18 3.03
C ARG A 52 44.98 -0.67 1.79
N LEU A 53 43.97 -0.30 0.99
CA LEU A 53 43.66 -0.99 -0.26
C LEU A 53 44.83 -0.93 -1.25
N LEU A 54 45.38 0.26 -1.51
CA LEU A 54 46.50 0.46 -2.43
C LEU A 54 47.73 -0.32 -1.99
N ARG A 55 48.08 -0.25 -0.69
CA ARG A 55 49.19 -1.02 -0.12
C ARG A 55 48.98 -2.52 -0.33
N PHE A 56 47.81 -3.04 0.03
CA PHE A 56 47.52 -4.46 -0.08
C PHE A 56 47.62 -4.99 -1.52
N VAL A 57 47.01 -4.30 -2.49
CA VAL A 57 46.99 -4.77 -3.88
C VAL A 57 48.36 -4.64 -4.56
N VAL A 58 49.12 -3.59 -4.26
CA VAL A 58 50.49 -3.43 -4.81
C VAL A 58 51.41 -4.48 -4.21
N THR A 59 51.43 -4.66 -2.88
CA THR A 59 52.26 -5.68 -2.21
C THR A 59 51.94 -7.09 -2.70
N ARG A 60 50.67 -7.50 -2.75
CA ARG A 60 50.29 -8.82 -3.27
C ARG A 60 50.67 -8.99 -4.74
N THR A 61 50.69 -7.92 -5.53
CA THR A 61 51.06 -8.01 -6.95
C THR A 61 52.57 -8.16 -7.10
N ILE A 62 53.39 -7.39 -6.40
CA ILE A 62 54.86 -7.53 -6.44
C ILE A 62 55.34 -8.85 -5.80
N ASP A 63 54.54 -9.46 -4.92
CA ASP A 63 54.79 -10.81 -4.37
C ASP A 63 54.36 -11.93 -5.34
N GLY A 64 53.92 -11.61 -6.56
CA GLY A 64 53.48 -12.58 -7.57
C GLY A 64 52.08 -13.17 -7.34
N GLN A 65 51.30 -12.61 -6.41
CA GLN A 65 49.97 -13.10 -6.01
C GLN A 65 48.81 -12.27 -6.59
N GLY A 66 49.08 -11.45 -7.62
CA GLY A 66 48.08 -10.56 -8.22
C GLY A 66 46.81 -11.27 -8.72
N GLU A 67 46.92 -12.49 -9.27
CA GLU A 67 45.76 -13.26 -9.75
C GLU A 67 44.76 -13.64 -8.64
N GLN A 68 45.20 -13.59 -7.37
CA GLN A 68 44.35 -13.88 -6.21
C GLN A 68 43.52 -12.66 -5.76
N LEU A 69 43.76 -11.47 -6.33
CA LEU A 69 43.05 -10.22 -6.01
C LEU A 69 41.62 -10.20 -6.55
N LYS A 70 40.79 -11.10 -6.00
CA LYS A 70 39.34 -11.17 -6.26
C LYS A 70 38.60 -10.27 -5.28
N GLU A 71 37.42 -9.80 -5.69
CA GLU A 71 36.60 -8.88 -4.90
C GLU A 71 36.25 -9.44 -3.50
N TYR A 72 35.95 -10.73 -3.40
CA TYR A 72 35.69 -11.39 -2.12
C TYR A 72 36.89 -11.30 -1.17
N LEU A 73 38.10 -11.61 -1.65
CA LEU A 73 39.33 -11.57 -0.85
C LEU A 73 39.57 -10.16 -0.30
N LEU A 74 39.44 -9.14 -1.16
CA LEU A 74 39.61 -7.76 -0.75
C LEU A 74 38.56 -7.34 0.30
N GLY A 75 37.31 -7.78 0.15
CA GLY A 75 36.25 -7.53 1.12
C GLY A 75 36.59 -8.04 2.51
N VAL A 76 37.12 -9.28 2.60
CA VAL A 76 37.49 -9.89 3.89
C VAL A 76 38.78 -9.30 4.45
N GLU A 77 39.85 -9.23 3.65
CA GLU A 77 41.22 -8.90 4.11
C GLU A 77 41.47 -7.39 4.29
N VAL A 78 40.85 -6.54 3.46
CA VAL A 78 41.09 -5.08 3.48
C VAL A 78 39.95 -4.33 4.15
N PHE A 79 38.71 -4.77 3.92
CA PHE A 79 37.49 -4.11 4.42
C PHE A 79 36.91 -4.76 5.68
N ASP A 80 37.63 -5.70 6.30
CA ASP A 80 37.27 -6.36 7.56
C ASP A 80 35.85 -6.98 7.53
N ARG A 81 35.42 -7.46 6.36
CA ARG A 81 34.10 -8.09 6.20
C ARG A 81 34.10 -9.52 6.73
N LYS A 82 32.95 -9.95 7.26
CA LYS A 82 32.72 -11.34 7.69
C LYS A 82 32.86 -12.31 6.51
N GLN A 83 33.17 -13.57 6.78
CA GLN A 83 33.30 -14.61 5.74
C GLN A 83 32.03 -14.80 4.89
N SER A 84 30.87 -14.37 5.40
CA SER A 84 29.59 -14.34 4.68
C SER A 84 29.46 -13.17 3.68
N TYR A 85 30.54 -12.45 3.38
CA TYR A 85 30.54 -11.33 2.43
C TYR A 85 30.16 -11.78 1.02
N ASP A 86 29.15 -11.13 0.43
CA ASP A 86 28.76 -11.33 -0.97
C ASP A 86 28.98 -10.04 -1.78
N PRO A 87 29.96 -10.03 -2.72
CA PRO A 87 30.22 -8.90 -3.62
C PRO A 87 29.02 -8.45 -4.48
N ARG A 88 28.01 -9.31 -4.68
CA ARG A 88 26.79 -8.95 -5.44
C ARG A 88 25.87 -8.04 -4.64
N ILE A 89 25.91 -8.13 -3.31
CA ILE A 89 25.01 -7.42 -2.40
C ILE A 89 25.71 -6.19 -1.82
N ASP A 90 26.97 -6.33 -1.37
CA ASP A 90 27.75 -5.23 -0.81
C ASP A 90 28.84 -4.75 -1.79
N PRO A 91 28.68 -3.57 -2.41
CA PRO A 91 29.57 -3.07 -3.45
C PRO A 91 30.79 -2.32 -2.92
N ILE A 92 31.13 -2.44 -1.63
CA ILE A 92 32.16 -1.62 -0.99
C ILE A 92 33.51 -1.66 -1.73
N VAL A 93 33.96 -2.84 -2.15
CA VAL A 93 35.25 -3.02 -2.84
C VAL A 93 35.24 -2.33 -4.21
N ARG A 94 34.18 -2.53 -5.03
CA ARG A 94 34.09 -1.88 -6.36
C ARG A 94 33.95 -0.36 -6.28
N VAL A 95 33.25 0.17 -5.27
CA VAL A 95 33.11 1.61 -5.02
C VAL A 95 34.45 2.22 -4.64
N ASP A 96 35.19 1.58 -3.74
CA ASP A 96 36.49 2.09 -3.29
C ASP A 96 37.59 1.92 -4.33
N ALA A 97 37.56 0.86 -5.14
CA ALA A 97 38.45 0.73 -6.29
C ALA A 97 38.20 1.84 -7.34
N ALA A 98 36.97 2.31 -7.53
CA ALA A 98 36.69 3.46 -8.38
C ALA A 98 37.24 4.78 -7.78
N ARG A 99 37.10 4.96 -6.45
CA ARG A 99 37.66 6.11 -5.73
C ARG A 99 39.19 6.10 -5.75
N LEU A 100 39.82 4.94 -5.56
CA LEU A 100 41.26 4.76 -5.63
C LEU A 100 41.82 5.23 -6.98
N ARG A 101 41.22 4.79 -8.09
CA ARG A 101 41.60 5.25 -9.44
C ARG A 101 41.49 6.75 -9.61
N SER A 102 40.43 7.36 -9.09
CA SER A 102 40.24 8.82 -9.15
C SER A 102 41.31 9.55 -8.33
N LYS A 103 41.69 9.02 -7.17
CA LYS A 103 42.69 9.60 -6.28
C LYS A 103 44.11 9.46 -6.82
N LEU A 104 44.45 8.33 -7.45
CA LEU A 104 45.72 8.16 -8.15
C LEU A 104 45.86 9.16 -9.30
N ARG A 105 44.78 9.39 -10.06
CA ARG A 105 44.79 10.44 -11.10
C ARG A 105 45.02 11.83 -10.50
N GLU A 106 44.32 12.17 -9.42
CA GLU A 106 44.51 13.45 -8.72
C GLU A 106 45.96 13.61 -8.21
N TYR A 107 46.55 12.53 -7.68
CA TYR A 107 47.95 12.52 -7.23
C TYR A 107 48.91 12.81 -8.38
N TYR A 108 48.82 12.07 -9.49
CA TYR A 108 49.70 12.25 -10.65
C TYR A 108 49.45 13.54 -11.45
N GLU A 109 48.30 14.20 -11.28
CA GLU A 109 48.05 15.54 -11.81
C GLU A 109 48.72 16.64 -10.97
N LYS A 110 49.00 16.37 -9.70
CA LYS A 110 49.50 17.34 -8.71
C LYS A 110 50.85 16.94 -8.14
N GLU A 111 50.84 16.18 -7.04
CA GLU A 111 52.00 15.88 -6.21
C GLU A 111 53.01 14.95 -6.90
N GLY A 112 52.51 13.93 -7.62
CA GLY A 112 53.33 12.96 -8.34
C GLY A 112 53.56 13.30 -9.81
N ARG A 113 53.41 14.56 -10.21
CA ARG A 113 53.45 14.99 -11.62
C ARG A 113 54.75 14.60 -12.34
N ASP A 114 55.84 14.52 -11.57
CA ASP A 114 57.20 14.25 -12.03
C ASP A 114 57.74 12.89 -11.53
N ASP A 115 56.86 12.04 -10.98
CA ASP A 115 57.25 10.70 -10.53
C ASP A 115 57.60 9.80 -11.71
N ALA A 116 58.69 9.05 -11.58
CA ALA A 116 59.24 8.22 -12.65
C ALA A 116 58.40 6.94 -12.92
N ILE A 117 57.60 6.51 -11.95
CA ILE A 117 56.77 5.31 -12.01
C ILE A 117 55.30 5.71 -11.87
N LEU A 118 54.45 5.15 -12.72
CA LEU A 118 53.00 5.31 -12.67
C LEU A 118 52.35 3.99 -12.24
N ILE A 119 51.56 4.04 -11.17
CA ILE A 119 50.69 2.95 -10.71
C ILE A 119 49.25 3.25 -11.15
N ASP A 120 48.71 2.44 -12.06
CA ASP A 120 47.33 2.59 -12.57
C ASP A 120 46.54 1.27 -12.48
N PHE A 121 45.21 1.32 -12.60
CA PHE A 121 44.33 0.17 -12.51
C PHE A 121 43.34 0.13 -13.67
N ASN A 122 43.40 -0.94 -14.46
CA ASN A 122 42.43 -1.19 -15.52
C ASN A 122 40.99 -1.31 -14.97
N LYS A 123 40.01 -0.86 -15.78
CA LYS A 123 38.59 -1.02 -15.43
C LYS A 123 38.26 -2.51 -15.29
N GLY A 124 37.62 -2.88 -14.18
CA GLY A 124 37.24 -4.27 -13.90
C GLY A 124 38.36 -5.17 -13.36
N SER A 125 39.59 -4.66 -13.23
CA SER A 125 40.71 -5.35 -12.58
C SER A 125 41.06 -4.70 -11.24
N TYR A 126 41.46 -5.52 -10.26
CA TYR A 126 42.07 -5.08 -9.00
C TYR A 126 43.59 -5.20 -9.00
N ILE A 127 44.17 -5.72 -10.09
CA ILE A 127 45.61 -5.85 -10.28
C ILE A 127 46.15 -4.52 -10.82
N PRO A 128 47.09 -3.84 -10.13
CA PRO A 128 47.76 -2.65 -10.62
C PRO A 128 48.64 -2.96 -11.84
N ALA A 129 48.74 -1.98 -12.74
CA ALA A 129 49.68 -1.95 -13.84
C ALA A 129 50.74 -0.87 -13.55
N PHE A 130 52.01 -1.22 -13.79
CA PHE A 130 53.15 -0.35 -13.56
C PHE A 130 53.68 0.16 -14.91
N GLN A 131 54.03 1.44 -15.02
CA GLN A 131 54.58 2.04 -16.23
C GLN A 131 55.66 3.07 -15.89
N LYS A 132 56.64 3.28 -16.78
CA LYS A 132 57.57 4.42 -16.67
C LYS A 132 56.92 5.69 -17.21
N ALA A 133 57.06 6.80 -16.49
CA ALA A 133 56.73 8.11 -17.03
C ALA A 133 57.72 8.45 -18.17
N GLY A 134 57.22 8.63 -19.39
CA GLY A 134 58.05 8.99 -20.54
C GLY A 134 58.63 10.42 -20.41
N PRO A 135 59.78 10.72 -21.06
CA PRO A 135 60.36 12.07 -21.04
C PRO A 135 59.40 13.05 -21.71
N ARG A 136 58.96 14.08 -20.97
CA ARG A 136 58.16 15.16 -21.56
C ARG A 136 59.07 16.09 -22.36
N VAL A 137 58.82 16.15 -23.67
CA VAL A 137 59.32 17.22 -24.54
C VAL A 137 58.63 18.52 -24.11
N SER A 138 59.42 19.53 -23.74
CA SER A 138 58.95 20.88 -23.42
C SER A 138 58.09 21.44 -24.56
N GLU A 139 56.93 21.95 -24.15
CA GLU A 139 55.86 22.45 -24.99
C GLU A 139 56.24 23.79 -25.65
N SER A 140 56.43 23.80 -26.97
CA SER A 140 56.52 25.03 -27.77
C SER A 140 55.43 25.05 -28.85
N ALA A 141 54.50 26.01 -28.69
CA ALA A 141 53.54 26.60 -29.65
C ALA A 141 52.58 25.66 -30.43
N PRO A 142 51.24 25.86 -30.34
CA PRO A 142 50.29 24.98 -31.00
C PRO A 142 50.12 25.31 -32.49
N ILE A 143 50.27 24.29 -33.33
CA ILE A 143 49.77 24.28 -34.72
C ILE A 143 48.23 24.16 -34.64
N ARG A 144 47.50 25.15 -35.18
CA ARG A 144 46.04 25.15 -35.26
C ARG A 144 45.57 24.18 -36.36
N LEU A 145 45.30 22.93 -36.00
CA LEU A 145 44.41 22.07 -36.76
C LEU A 145 42.96 22.50 -36.50
N ALA A 146 42.23 22.83 -37.55
CA ALA A 146 40.81 23.17 -37.46
C ALA A 146 40.02 21.96 -36.91
N SER A 147 39.75 21.99 -35.60
CA SER A 147 38.88 21.04 -34.92
C SER A 147 37.45 21.24 -35.42
N ARG A 148 36.93 20.27 -36.17
CA ARG A 148 35.47 20.11 -36.30
C ARG A 148 34.91 19.90 -34.89
N PRO A 149 33.84 20.58 -34.47
CA PRO A 149 33.31 20.43 -33.12
C PRO A 149 32.79 18.99 -32.98
N PHE A 150 33.49 18.16 -32.20
CA PHE A 150 32.91 16.93 -31.71
C PHE A 150 31.67 17.30 -30.88
N PRO A 151 30.51 16.66 -31.09
CA PRO A 151 29.30 17.00 -30.35
C PRO A 151 29.55 16.81 -28.85
N ASP A 152 29.47 17.91 -28.11
CA ASP A 152 29.84 18.01 -26.70
C ASP A 152 28.98 17.03 -25.88
N TRP A 153 29.53 15.90 -25.46
CA TRP A 153 28.77 14.83 -24.80
C TRP A 153 28.02 15.34 -23.55
N LYS A 154 28.53 16.42 -22.93
CA LYS A 154 27.88 17.15 -21.85
C LYS A 154 26.51 17.71 -22.25
N SER A 155 26.39 18.24 -23.47
CA SER A 155 25.11 18.74 -24.01
C SER A 155 24.09 17.62 -24.22
N ARG A 156 24.56 16.42 -24.62
CA ARG A 156 23.71 15.22 -24.78
C ARG A 156 23.26 14.66 -23.43
N VAL A 157 24.14 14.64 -22.44
CA VAL A 157 23.81 14.25 -21.06
C VAL A 157 22.82 15.23 -20.44
N LEU A 158 23.01 16.54 -20.64
CA LEU A 158 22.10 17.58 -20.17
C LEU A 158 20.71 17.44 -20.83
N LEU A 159 20.67 17.24 -22.15
CA LEU A 159 19.42 17.00 -22.87
C LEU A 159 18.68 15.77 -22.32
N LEU A 160 19.39 14.68 -22.08
CA LEU A 160 18.81 13.44 -21.55
C LEU A 160 18.28 13.66 -20.13
N LEU A 161 18.99 14.39 -19.28
CA LEU A 161 18.52 14.76 -17.94
C LEU A 161 17.26 15.64 -17.99
N VAL A 162 17.20 16.61 -18.91
CA VAL A 162 16.01 17.45 -19.11
C VAL A 162 14.82 16.62 -19.58
N VAL A 163 15.03 15.67 -20.49
CA VAL A 163 13.96 14.75 -20.96
C VAL A 163 13.49 13.83 -19.84
N VAL A 164 14.40 13.26 -19.05
CA VAL A 164 14.06 12.42 -17.89
C VAL A 164 13.32 13.24 -16.83
N LEU A 165 13.77 14.46 -16.55
CA LEU A 165 13.11 15.35 -15.59
C LEU A 165 11.72 15.77 -16.09
N GLY A 166 11.57 16.12 -17.37
CA GLY A 166 10.28 16.44 -17.99
C GLY A 166 9.33 15.24 -17.98
N GLY A 167 9.85 14.05 -18.27
CA GLY A 167 9.09 12.79 -18.16
C GLY A 167 8.65 12.50 -16.72
N PHE A 168 9.53 12.73 -15.74
CA PHE A 168 9.21 12.58 -14.33
C PHE A 168 8.14 13.59 -13.89
N ILE A 169 8.25 14.86 -14.28
CA ILE A 169 7.24 15.89 -14.00
C ILE A 169 5.89 15.55 -14.66
N CYS A 170 5.88 15.11 -15.92
CA CYS A 170 4.65 14.66 -16.56
C CYS A 170 4.03 13.46 -15.84
N TRP A 171 4.86 12.50 -15.42
CA TRP A 171 4.42 11.32 -14.69
C TRP A 171 3.85 11.66 -13.32
N THR A 172 4.48 12.56 -12.55
CA THR A 172 3.97 13.00 -11.25
C THR A 172 2.68 13.79 -11.39
N VAL A 173 2.56 14.67 -12.39
CA VAL A 173 1.30 15.38 -12.69
C VAL A 173 0.19 14.41 -13.10
N ALA A 174 0.51 13.41 -13.94
CA ALA A 174 -0.45 12.38 -14.34
C ALA A 174 -0.92 11.54 -13.14
N LEU A 175 0.00 11.14 -12.25
CA LEU A 175 -0.33 10.44 -11.01
C LEU A 175 -1.18 11.30 -10.08
N TYR A 176 -0.83 12.57 -9.88
CA TYR A 176 -1.61 13.48 -9.06
C TYR A 176 -3.02 13.70 -9.60
N ARG A 177 -3.16 13.86 -10.93
CA ARG A 177 -4.48 13.95 -11.59
C ARG A 177 -5.29 12.66 -11.41
N ARG A 178 -4.65 11.49 -11.53
CA ARG A 178 -5.31 10.20 -11.32
C ARG A 178 -5.72 10.02 -9.86
N ASN A 179 -4.85 10.36 -8.91
CA ASN A 179 -5.15 10.28 -7.48
C ASN A 179 -6.30 11.22 -7.10
N SER A 180 -6.25 12.49 -7.51
CA SER A 180 -7.33 13.45 -7.24
C SER A 180 -8.64 13.10 -7.95
N SER A 181 -8.60 12.38 -9.07
CA SER A 181 -9.81 11.84 -9.72
C SER A 181 -10.39 10.67 -8.94
N LEU A 182 -9.54 9.80 -8.38
CA LEU A 182 -9.95 8.67 -7.53
C LEU A 182 -10.51 9.18 -6.21
N GLU A 183 -9.87 10.18 -5.59
CA GLU A 183 -10.39 10.85 -4.39
C GLU A 183 -11.78 11.42 -4.66
N ARG A 184 -11.97 12.15 -5.76
CA ARG A 184 -13.29 12.67 -6.15
C ARG A 184 -14.33 11.59 -6.38
N GLN A 185 -13.95 10.46 -7.01
CA GLN A 185 -14.85 9.32 -7.18
C GLN A 185 -15.17 8.63 -5.85
N LEU A 186 -14.21 8.56 -4.93
CA LEU A 186 -14.40 7.99 -3.60
C LEU A 186 -15.30 8.90 -2.76
N GLU A 187 -15.13 10.21 -2.85
CA GLU A 187 -15.96 11.21 -2.18
C GLU A 187 -17.38 11.25 -2.72
N SER A 188 -17.58 11.21 -4.04
CA SER A 188 -18.93 11.07 -4.62
C SER A 188 -19.57 9.71 -4.30
N SER A 189 -18.74 8.68 -4.07
CA SER A 189 -19.19 7.36 -3.61
C SER A 189 -19.32 7.27 -2.08
N ARG A 190 -18.95 8.32 -1.31
CA ARG A 190 -19.08 8.27 0.15
C ARG A 190 -20.55 8.13 0.51
N PRO A 191 -20.89 7.27 1.48
CA PRO A 191 -22.25 7.09 1.93
C PRO A 191 -22.95 8.40 2.32
N ALA A 192 -22.23 9.32 2.96
CA ALA A 192 -22.78 10.61 3.39
C ALA A 192 -23.34 11.46 2.24
N ALA A 193 -22.68 11.49 1.07
CA ALA A 193 -23.16 12.25 -0.10
C ALA A 193 -24.43 11.61 -0.71
N ARG A 194 -24.50 10.27 -0.74
CA ARG A 194 -25.72 9.56 -1.18
C ARG A 194 -26.85 9.69 -0.16
N LEU A 195 -26.53 9.81 1.12
CA LEU A 195 -27.53 9.95 2.18
C LEU A 195 -28.21 11.33 2.21
N GLN A 196 -27.61 12.33 1.55
CA GLN A 196 -28.15 13.68 1.46
C GLN A 196 -29.51 13.72 0.74
N GLU A 197 -29.78 12.79 -0.18
CA GLU A 197 -31.10 12.67 -0.84
C GLU A 197 -32.22 12.22 0.11
N PHE A 198 -31.85 11.57 1.22
CA PHE A 198 -32.77 11.07 2.24
C PHE A 198 -32.98 12.05 3.39
N GLU A 199 -32.28 13.19 3.39
CA GLU A 199 -32.30 14.19 4.46
C GLU A 199 -33.71 14.69 4.82
N PRO A 200 -34.64 14.93 3.88
CA PRO A 200 -35.99 15.41 4.23
C PRO A 200 -36.81 14.46 5.12
N ILE A 201 -36.53 13.15 5.08
CA ILE A 201 -37.24 12.14 5.87
C ILE A 201 -36.38 11.64 7.03
N TRP A 202 -35.09 11.41 6.76
CA TRP A 202 -34.18 10.72 7.67
C TRP A 202 -33.16 11.63 8.36
N GLY A 203 -33.12 12.93 8.04
CA GLY A 203 -32.10 13.87 8.51
C GLY A 203 -31.88 13.83 10.02
N HIS A 204 -32.96 13.89 10.81
CA HIS A 204 -32.88 13.80 12.27
C HIS A 204 -32.35 12.45 12.78
N PHE A 205 -32.72 11.36 12.12
CA PHE A 205 -32.28 10.01 12.46
C PHE A 205 -30.80 9.77 12.10
N LEU A 206 -30.30 10.48 11.09
CA LEU A 206 -28.91 10.37 10.60
C LEU A 206 -27.94 11.35 11.28
N SER A 207 -28.43 12.17 12.22
CA SER A 207 -27.61 13.13 12.94
C SER A 207 -26.62 12.44 13.90
N THR A 208 -25.43 13.02 14.04
CA THR A 208 -24.38 12.47 14.92
C THR A 208 -24.86 12.42 16.36
N GLY A 209 -24.86 11.24 16.97
CA GLY A 209 -25.31 11.05 18.36
C GLY A 209 -26.82 10.80 18.49
N ALA A 210 -27.56 10.68 17.39
CA ALA A 210 -28.96 10.26 17.42
C ALA A 210 -29.09 8.85 18.02
N GLU A 211 -29.91 8.72 19.05
CA GLU A 211 -30.38 7.42 19.51
C GLU A 211 -31.58 7.01 18.65
N ASN A 212 -31.45 5.89 17.94
CA ASN A 212 -32.47 5.39 17.04
C ASN A 212 -32.92 3.99 17.46
N PHE A 213 -34.23 3.83 17.62
CA PHE A 213 -34.85 2.56 17.94
C PHE A 213 -35.71 2.08 16.78
N VAL A 214 -35.56 0.81 16.40
CA VAL A 214 -36.47 0.13 15.49
C VAL A 214 -37.31 -0.87 16.27
N VAL A 215 -38.60 -0.57 16.41
CA VAL A 215 -39.56 -1.42 17.10
C VAL A 215 -40.27 -2.28 16.08
N PHE A 216 -40.10 -3.60 16.15
CA PHE A 216 -40.70 -4.55 15.21
C PHE A 216 -41.77 -5.43 15.86
N GLY A 217 -42.69 -5.95 15.05
CA GLY A 217 -43.86 -6.69 15.52
C GLY A 217 -43.49 -7.90 16.39
N SER A 218 -44.22 -8.07 17.49
CA SER A 218 -44.06 -9.22 18.41
C SER A 218 -45.39 -9.97 18.52
N PRO A 219 -45.71 -10.83 17.54
CA PRO A 219 -46.93 -11.64 17.60
C PRO A 219 -46.91 -12.56 18.83
N VAL A 220 -48.03 -12.59 19.55
CA VAL A 220 -48.23 -13.48 20.70
C VAL A 220 -48.70 -14.86 20.26
N PHE A 221 -48.05 -15.89 20.79
CA PHE A 221 -48.39 -17.30 20.57
C PHE A 221 -48.69 -18.01 21.90
N PHE A 222 -49.39 -19.14 21.78
CA PHE A 222 -49.73 -20.00 22.90
C PHE A 222 -49.52 -21.46 22.53
N SER A 223 -49.24 -22.30 23.52
CA SER A 223 -49.13 -23.75 23.34
C SER A 223 -50.27 -24.45 24.08
N SER A 224 -50.89 -25.43 23.43
CA SER A 224 -51.75 -26.42 24.10
C SER A 224 -50.96 -27.72 24.22
N GLN A 225 -50.52 -28.06 25.43
CA GLN A 225 -49.82 -29.33 25.67
C GLN A 225 -50.75 -30.53 25.48
N GLN A 226 -52.03 -30.37 25.85
CA GLN A 226 -53.05 -31.42 25.71
C GLN A 226 -53.23 -31.87 24.25
N HIS A 227 -53.07 -30.95 23.29
CA HIS A 227 -53.26 -31.23 21.87
C HIS A 227 -51.95 -31.15 21.05
N SER A 228 -50.80 -30.90 21.68
CA SER A 228 -49.52 -30.66 21.01
C SER A 228 -49.60 -29.59 19.90
N LEU A 229 -50.31 -28.49 20.20
CA LEU A 229 -50.52 -27.40 19.24
C LEU A 229 -49.74 -26.15 19.65
N PHE A 230 -49.21 -25.44 18.66
CA PHE A 230 -48.69 -24.08 18.77
C PHE A 230 -49.59 -23.13 17.98
N LEU A 231 -50.18 -22.15 18.66
CA LEU A 231 -51.37 -21.43 18.20
C LEU A 231 -51.12 -19.93 18.18
N ARG A 232 -51.55 -19.30 17.07
CA ARG A 232 -51.61 -17.85 16.90
C ARG A 232 -53.06 -17.41 16.71
N PHE A 233 -53.54 -16.55 17.60
CA PHE A 233 -54.90 -16.02 17.50
C PHE A 233 -54.88 -14.56 17.05
N ALA A 234 -55.15 -14.30 15.78
CA ALA A 234 -55.06 -12.94 15.21
C ALA A 234 -55.88 -11.86 15.94
N GLY A 235 -56.96 -12.25 16.62
CA GLY A 235 -57.80 -11.36 17.43
C GLY A 235 -57.27 -11.05 18.83
N VAL A 236 -56.18 -11.68 19.25
CA VAL A 236 -55.52 -11.53 20.55
C VAL A 236 -54.10 -11.02 20.28
N ASN A 237 -53.82 -9.77 20.63
CA ASN A 237 -52.53 -9.13 20.32
C ASN A 237 -51.88 -8.43 21.51
N ASP A 238 -52.61 -8.27 22.61
CA ASP A 238 -52.11 -7.71 23.86
C ASP A 238 -52.32 -8.74 24.98
N PRO A 239 -51.25 -9.26 25.60
CA PRO A 239 -51.35 -10.25 26.65
C PRO A 239 -51.79 -9.68 28.01
N THR A 240 -51.80 -8.35 28.19
CA THR A 240 -51.86 -7.69 29.50
C THR A 240 -53.17 -7.98 30.26
N ASN A 241 -54.25 -8.32 29.54
CA ASN A 241 -55.55 -8.64 30.14
C ASN A 241 -56.20 -9.93 29.60
N LEU A 242 -55.39 -10.95 29.26
CA LEU A 242 -55.86 -12.18 28.61
C LEU A 242 -56.91 -12.94 29.39
N LEU A 243 -56.74 -13.06 30.72
CA LEU A 243 -57.65 -13.84 31.57
C LEU A 243 -59.08 -13.27 31.56
N ASN A 244 -59.23 -11.97 31.32
CA ASN A 244 -60.52 -11.32 31.22
C ASN A 244 -61.06 -11.28 29.78
N ASP A 245 -60.23 -11.54 28.77
CA ASP A 245 -60.65 -11.55 27.36
C ASP A 245 -61.59 -12.75 27.09
N PRO A 246 -62.86 -12.51 26.72
CA PRO A 246 -63.81 -13.58 26.43
C PRO A 246 -63.35 -14.45 25.25
N LYS A 247 -62.61 -13.91 24.28
CA LYS A 247 -62.05 -14.69 23.17
C LYS A 247 -61.02 -15.68 23.69
N PHE A 248 -60.15 -15.26 24.62
CA PHE A 248 -59.13 -16.15 25.18
C PHE A 248 -59.76 -17.28 26.00
N ARG A 249 -60.81 -16.99 26.78
CA ARG A 249 -61.57 -18.03 27.51
C ARG A 249 -62.19 -19.08 26.58
N LEU A 250 -62.84 -18.64 25.49
CA LEU A 250 -63.37 -19.55 24.47
C LEU A 250 -62.29 -20.42 23.82
N LEU A 251 -61.07 -19.89 23.68
CA LEU A 251 -59.94 -20.65 23.15
C LEU A 251 -59.46 -21.71 24.14
N GLN A 252 -59.41 -21.42 25.44
CA GLN A 252 -59.08 -22.41 26.47
C GLN A 252 -60.14 -23.51 26.60
N GLU A 253 -61.43 -23.18 26.45
CA GLU A 253 -62.50 -24.19 26.41
C GLU A 253 -62.34 -25.14 25.21
N ARG A 254 -61.88 -24.62 24.08
CA ARG A 254 -61.73 -25.39 22.83
C ARG A 254 -60.44 -26.20 22.76
N PHE A 255 -59.34 -25.65 23.26
CA PHE A 255 -57.99 -26.20 23.10
C PHE A 255 -57.37 -26.62 24.44
N GLY A 256 -58.15 -26.68 25.51
CA GLY A 256 -57.66 -26.98 26.85
C GLY A 256 -56.81 -25.85 27.43
N PRO A 257 -56.16 -26.09 28.58
CA PRO A 257 -55.24 -25.13 29.20
C PRO A 257 -54.15 -24.69 28.22
N LEU A 258 -54.06 -23.38 28.00
CA LEU A 258 -53.03 -22.76 27.18
C LEU A 258 -51.85 -22.32 28.05
N SER A 259 -50.65 -22.35 27.48
CA SER A 259 -49.43 -21.85 28.12
C SER A 259 -49.48 -20.34 28.40
N GLU A 260 -48.45 -19.86 29.09
CA GLU A 260 -48.15 -18.43 29.11
C GLU A 260 -47.87 -17.89 27.69
N PRO A 261 -48.05 -16.59 27.45
CA PRO A 261 -47.72 -15.95 26.18
C PRO A 261 -46.28 -16.17 25.74
N HIS A 262 -46.10 -16.57 24.49
CA HIS A 262 -44.79 -16.73 23.83
C HIS A 262 -44.60 -15.67 22.74
N PHE A 263 -43.37 -15.19 22.57
CA PHE A 263 -42.99 -14.16 21.58
C PHE A 263 -41.85 -14.63 20.67
N ASP A 264 -41.79 -15.93 20.43
CA ASP A 264 -40.63 -16.59 19.80
C ASP A 264 -40.54 -16.39 18.28
N TYR A 265 -41.47 -15.65 17.68
CA TYR A 265 -41.58 -15.44 16.24
C TYR A 265 -41.48 -13.98 15.87
N ALA A 266 -40.62 -13.69 14.88
CA ALA A 266 -40.64 -12.44 14.13
C ALA A 266 -41.25 -12.69 12.73
N GLU A 267 -41.98 -11.71 12.21
CA GLU A 267 -42.44 -11.81 10.82
C GLU A 267 -41.25 -11.69 9.86
N MET A 268 -41.24 -12.48 8.78
CA MET A 268 -40.14 -12.47 7.80
C MET A 268 -39.93 -11.07 7.19
N GLY A 269 -41.03 -10.34 6.95
CA GLY A 269 -40.99 -8.97 6.46
C GLY A 269 -40.28 -8.03 7.43
N ASP A 270 -40.62 -8.11 8.71
CA ASP A 270 -40.03 -7.30 9.78
C ASP A 270 -38.53 -7.61 9.93
N ALA A 271 -38.15 -8.88 9.94
CA ALA A 271 -36.74 -9.29 10.05
C ALA A 271 -35.90 -8.76 8.88
N ILE A 272 -36.41 -8.85 7.65
CA ILE A 272 -35.74 -8.28 6.46
C ILE A 272 -35.68 -6.76 6.54
N ALA A 273 -36.75 -6.10 6.99
CA ALA A 273 -36.80 -4.65 7.11
C ALA A 273 -35.80 -4.14 8.15
N VAL A 274 -35.73 -4.77 9.33
CA VAL A 274 -34.72 -4.46 10.36
C VAL A 274 -33.31 -4.60 9.77
N GLN A 275 -33.01 -5.73 9.09
CA GLN A 275 -31.69 -5.94 8.49
C GLN A 275 -31.33 -4.85 7.47
N ARG A 276 -32.27 -4.46 6.60
CA ARG A 276 -32.06 -3.41 5.60
C ARG A 276 -31.88 -2.04 6.23
N LEU A 277 -32.67 -1.69 7.24
CA LEU A 277 -32.53 -0.44 7.98
C LEU A 277 -31.19 -0.40 8.71
N THR A 278 -30.81 -1.45 9.43
CA THR A 278 -29.50 -1.53 10.08
C THR A 278 -28.36 -1.32 9.07
N ALA A 279 -28.45 -1.91 7.87
CA ALA A 279 -27.45 -1.67 6.82
C ALA A 279 -27.48 -0.23 6.28
N PHE A 280 -28.65 0.37 6.13
CA PHE A 280 -28.82 1.76 5.71
C PHE A 280 -28.22 2.75 6.72
N PHE A 281 -28.59 2.63 7.99
CA PHE A 281 -28.05 3.44 9.08
C PHE A 281 -26.56 3.20 9.31
N GLY A 282 -26.11 1.94 9.20
CA GLY A 282 -24.69 1.58 9.33
C GLY A 282 -23.82 2.22 8.24
N ARG A 283 -24.35 2.44 7.04
CA ARG A 283 -23.64 3.22 6.00
C ARG A 283 -23.42 4.68 6.40
N ALA A 284 -24.29 5.24 7.23
CA ALA A 284 -24.14 6.57 7.82
C ALA A 284 -23.22 6.60 9.05
N GLY A 285 -22.74 5.44 9.51
CA GLY A 285 -22.03 5.32 10.79
C GLY A 285 -22.95 5.44 12.01
N ILE A 286 -24.27 5.30 11.81
CA ILE A 286 -25.28 5.40 12.86
C ILE A 286 -25.73 4.00 13.28
N THR A 287 -25.89 3.81 14.59
CA THR A 287 -26.36 2.54 15.15
C THR A 287 -27.88 2.57 15.32
N LEU A 288 -28.52 1.44 15.06
CA LEU A 288 -29.95 1.24 15.21
C LEU A 288 -30.20 0.13 16.23
N THR A 289 -30.93 0.43 17.30
CA THR A 289 -31.28 -0.53 18.35
C THR A 289 -32.59 -1.21 18.02
N ALA A 290 -32.58 -2.51 17.77
CA ALA A 290 -33.78 -3.28 17.47
C ALA A 290 -34.47 -3.74 18.77
N LEU A 291 -35.76 -3.44 18.90
CA LEU A 291 -36.58 -3.81 20.05
C LEU A 291 -37.84 -4.56 19.60
N PRO A 292 -38.11 -5.75 20.15
CA PRO A 292 -39.40 -6.39 19.99
C PRO A 292 -40.51 -5.52 20.62
N ALA A 293 -41.64 -5.36 19.93
CA ALA A 293 -42.77 -4.53 20.42
C ALA A 293 -43.27 -4.89 21.84
N HIS A 294 -43.19 -6.17 22.25
CA HIS A 294 -43.61 -6.59 23.60
C HIS A 294 -42.64 -6.14 24.71
N GLN A 295 -41.40 -5.76 24.37
CA GLN A 295 -40.39 -5.26 25.30
C GLN A 295 -40.25 -3.73 25.23
N ALA A 296 -40.82 -3.11 24.19
CA ALA A 296 -40.80 -1.68 24.04
C ALA A 296 -41.76 -1.04 25.06
N SER A 297 -41.22 -0.18 25.93
CA SER A 297 -41.99 0.67 26.83
C SER A 297 -41.75 2.13 26.47
N TRP A 298 -42.73 3.00 26.74
CA TRP A 298 -42.59 4.42 26.44
C TRP A 298 -41.39 5.05 27.17
N GLU A 299 -41.19 4.69 28.44
CA GLU A 299 -40.06 5.18 29.23
C GLU A 299 -38.70 4.80 28.62
N ALA A 300 -38.57 3.62 28.01
CA ALA A 300 -37.33 3.15 27.43
C ALA A 300 -36.98 3.77 26.07
N ILE A 301 -37.96 4.36 25.38
CA ILE A 301 -37.79 4.79 23.97
C ILE A 301 -38.13 6.27 23.73
N LYS A 302 -38.73 6.98 24.70
CA LYS A 302 -39.22 8.37 24.56
C LYS A 302 -38.18 9.41 24.18
N ASP A 303 -36.90 9.19 24.51
CA ASP A 303 -35.84 10.18 24.35
C ASP A 303 -35.07 10.02 23.02
N GLY A 304 -35.42 9.02 22.21
CA GLY A 304 -34.80 8.74 20.91
C GLY A 304 -35.77 8.79 19.74
N ASN A 305 -35.23 8.64 18.53
CA ASN A 305 -36.04 8.55 17.32
C ASN A 305 -36.61 7.13 17.16
N LEU A 306 -37.87 7.04 16.75
CA LEU A 306 -38.61 5.77 16.69
C LEU A 306 -38.96 5.38 15.26
N ILE A 307 -38.66 4.14 14.89
CA ILE A 307 -39.10 3.51 13.64
C ILE A 307 -39.94 2.30 14.00
N PHE A 308 -41.22 2.32 13.65
CA PHE A 308 -42.12 1.18 13.88
C PHE A 308 -42.25 0.33 12.61
N LEU A 309 -42.06 -0.98 12.74
CA LEU A 309 -42.21 -1.96 11.68
C LEU A 309 -43.35 -2.93 11.96
N GLY A 310 -43.94 -3.43 10.89
CA GLY A 310 -45.00 -4.44 10.94
C GLY A 310 -46.40 -3.86 11.09
N ALA A 311 -47.38 -4.75 11.25
CA ALA A 311 -48.77 -4.36 11.35
C ALA A 311 -49.08 -3.66 12.69
N PRO A 312 -49.87 -2.56 12.72
CA PRO A 312 -50.22 -1.86 13.95
C PRO A 312 -50.82 -2.74 15.04
N ARG A 313 -51.57 -3.78 14.63
CA ARG A 313 -52.15 -4.75 15.56
C ARG A 313 -51.10 -5.53 16.38
N MET A 314 -49.86 -5.64 15.90
CA MET A 314 -48.77 -6.37 16.57
C MET A 314 -47.86 -5.45 17.38
N ASN A 315 -48.23 -4.18 17.48
CA ASN A 315 -47.49 -3.17 18.21
C ASN A 315 -48.45 -2.41 19.14
N PRO A 316 -48.58 -2.86 20.40
CA PRO A 316 -49.49 -2.23 21.36
C PRO A 316 -49.23 -0.73 21.56
N LEU A 317 -47.96 -0.31 21.50
CA LEU A 317 -47.59 1.11 21.64
C LEU A 317 -48.20 2.00 20.57
N LEU A 318 -48.26 1.53 19.31
CA LEU A 318 -48.82 2.33 18.20
C LEU A 318 -50.29 2.72 18.42
N GLN A 319 -51.06 1.91 19.15
CA GLN A 319 -52.48 2.17 19.40
C GLN A 319 -52.72 3.33 20.39
N HIS A 320 -51.68 3.72 21.12
CA HIS A 320 -51.75 4.71 22.17
C HIS A 320 -50.86 5.93 21.90
N LEU A 321 -50.18 5.99 20.75
CA LEU A 321 -49.36 7.13 20.36
C LEU A 321 -50.25 8.36 20.13
N PRO A 322 -50.08 9.44 20.90
CA PRO A 322 -50.83 10.67 20.72
C PRO A 322 -50.16 11.51 19.61
N ILE A 323 -50.03 10.97 18.40
CA ILE A 323 -49.24 11.60 17.34
C ILE A 323 -50.10 11.84 16.11
N GLN A 324 -50.17 13.10 15.71
CA GLN A 324 -50.59 13.51 14.38
C GLN A 324 -49.38 13.37 13.46
N GLN A 325 -49.48 12.55 12.42
CA GLN A 325 -48.34 12.27 11.54
C GLN A 325 -48.07 13.48 10.63
N ASP A 326 -46.86 14.03 10.68
CA ASP A 326 -46.43 15.09 9.76
C ASP A 326 -46.31 14.57 8.33
N PHE A 327 -46.02 13.27 8.16
CA PHE A 327 -45.96 12.61 6.86
C PHE A 327 -46.83 11.36 6.86
N GLU A 328 -47.67 11.20 5.83
CA GLU A 328 -48.58 10.07 5.71
C GLU A 328 -48.45 9.37 4.36
N TRP A 329 -48.47 8.04 4.39
CA TRP A 329 -48.48 7.23 3.17
C TRP A 329 -49.88 7.19 2.57
N GLY A 330 -50.05 7.77 1.38
CA GLY A 330 -51.34 7.80 0.69
C GLY A 330 -51.66 6.52 -0.10
N PRO A 331 -52.93 6.35 -0.51
CA PRO A 331 -53.40 5.17 -1.24
C PRO A 331 -52.80 5.04 -2.65
N ASP A 332 -52.22 6.12 -3.18
CA ASP A 332 -51.53 6.23 -4.46
C ASP A 332 -50.02 5.98 -4.38
N HIS A 333 -49.53 5.47 -3.23
CA HIS A 333 -48.11 5.23 -2.95
C HIS A 333 -47.24 6.49 -2.83
N ASN A 334 -47.84 7.67 -2.75
CA ASN A 334 -47.11 8.91 -2.49
C ASN A 334 -47.04 9.20 -0.98
N ILE A 335 -46.01 9.93 -0.56
CA ILE A 335 -45.86 10.41 0.82
C ILE A 335 -46.36 11.85 0.88
N TYR A 336 -47.35 12.11 1.73
CA TYR A 336 -47.98 13.41 1.91
C TYR A 336 -47.41 14.10 3.13
N ASN A 337 -46.84 15.28 2.95
CA ASN A 337 -46.45 16.16 4.05
C ASN A 337 -47.69 16.96 4.51
N ARG A 338 -48.18 16.66 5.72
CA ARG A 338 -49.34 17.32 6.35
C ARG A 338 -49.02 18.75 6.80
N HIS A 339 -47.75 19.06 7.07
CA HIS A 339 -47.30 20.35 7.61
C HIS A 339 -45.97 20.83 6.96
N PRO A 340 -45.96 21.10 5.63
CA PRO A 340 -44.73 21.41 4.92
C PRO A 340 -44.08 22.71 5.40
N GLN A 341 -42.78 22.62 5.74
CA GLN A 341 -41.94 23.76 6.10
C GLN A 341 -41.40 24.48 4.84
N PRO A 342 -40.87 25.70 4.96
CA PRO A 342 -40.28 26.42 3.83
C PRO A 342 -39.19 25.60 3.12
N GLY A 343 -39.40 25.27 1.84
CA GLY A 343 -38.48 24.47 1.02
C GLY A 343 -38.86 23.00 0.87
N GLU A 344 -39.85 22.52 1.62
CA GLU A 344 -40.35 21.14 1.51
C GLU A 344 -41.46 21.01 0.46
N GLN A 345 -41.57 19.82 -0.13
CA GLN A 345 -42.68 19.47 -1.01
C GLN A 345 -43.90 19.03 -0.19
N PRO A 346 -45.13 19.38 -0.60
CA PRO A 346 -46.35 18.85 0.04
C PRO A 346 -46.58 17.37 -0.28
N VAL A 347 -46.03 16.87 -1.39
CA VAL A 347 -46.14 15.48 -1.82
C VAL A 347 -44.81 15.01 -2.39
N TYR A 348 -44.31 13.88 -1.90
CA TYR A 348 -43.13 13.19 -2.42
C TYR A 348 -43.59 11.95 -3.18
N ALA A 349 -43.45 12.00 -4.51
CA ALA A 349 -43.83 10.89 -5.37
C ALA A 349 -42.68 9.88 -5.50
N THR A 350 -43.00 8.61 -5.32
CA THR A 350 -42.08 7.50 -5.59
C THR A 350 -42.67 6.65 -6.72
N PRO A 351 -41.93 6.36 -7.81
CA PRO A 351 -42.39 5.36 -8.77
C PRO A 351 -42.58 4.02 -8.05
N SER A 352 -43.69 3.33 -8.31
CA SER A 352 -43.99 2.08 -7.63
C SER A 352 -42.94 1.03 -8.00
N HIS A 353 -42.51 0.21 -7.03
CA HIS A 353 -41.66 -0.96 -7.31
C HIS A 353 -42.33 -1.97 -8.27
N ARG A 354 -43.65 -1.86 -8.48
CA ARG A 354 -44.41 -2.65 -9.46
C ARG A 354 -44.33 -2.09 -10.88
N ASP A 355 -43.96 -0.83 -11.05
CA ASP A 355 -43.84 -0.18 -12.37
C ASP A 355 -42.47 -0.44 -13.02
N ALA A 356 -41.55 -1.09 -12.29
CA ALA A 356 -40.19 -1.40 -12.71
C ALA A 356 -39.96 -2.90 -13.08
N LEU A 357 -41.04 -3.68 -13.23
CA LEU A 357 -41.01 -5.10 -13.63
C LEU A 357 -41.63 -5.33 -15.00
#